data_AF-A0A6S7F4M4-F1
#
_entry.id   AF-A0A6S7F4M4-F1
#
_cell.length_a   1.000
_cell.length_b   1.000
_cell.length_c   1.000
_cell.angle_alpha   90.00
_cell.angle_beta   90.00
_cell.angle_gamma   90.00
#
_symmetry.space_group_name_H-M   'P 1'
#
loop_
_entity.id
_entity.type
_entity.pdbx_description
1 polymer ?
#
loop_
_entity_poly.entity_id
_entity_poly.type
_entity_poly.pdbx_seq_one_letter_code
_entity_poly.pdbx_strand_id
1 'polypeptide(L)'
;MSDVIALIFDFDDTLASDSTSGFLESIGVDTASFWKDQVDPLLSQQDWDPVPAYLYQMIQLSQSGKHGLITQQRLKDWGARLELHDGVPTLFQRLRAAVRAEQPQVQLEFYLISSGIGDVVRSTPIAHEFTEIWASEFIYGEDGGIAFPRRIVSFTDKTRYLFHIQKGIIGRDFRNKPFEVNRKVPEDRLRVPFDQMVFVGDGYTDIPCFSLIRRAGGFAFGVWDPKHRDKRSRAWGFIEEGRVSNLNQARYDEQAELYQWLEEAVTSLAGRIALKSRVYRG
;
A
#
# COMPACT_ATOMS: atom_id res chain seq x y z
N MET A 1 19.66 10.55 15.20
CA MET A 1 18.19 10.48 15.18
C MET A 1 17.71 10.80 13.78
N SER A 2 16.74 10.06 13.31
CA SER A 2 16.16 10.29 12.00
C SER A 2 15.25 11.52 12.00
N ASP A 3 15.40 12.34 10.97
CA ASP A 3 14.56 13.48 10.61
C ASP A 3 13.50 13.10 9.56
N VAL A 4 13.19 11.81 9.41
CA VAL A 4 12.31 11.29 8.38
C VAL A 4 10.98 10.82 8.96
N ILE A 5 9.88 11.23 8.32
CA ILE A 5 8.54 10.66 8.47
C ILE A 5 8.28 9.73 7.29
N ALA A 6 7.78 8.53 7.55
CA ALA A 6 7.27 7.67 6.49
C ALA A 6 5.74 7.71 6.47
N LEU A 7 5.17 8.09 5.32
CA LEU A 7 3.76 7.92 5.01
C LEU A 7 3.60 6.72 4.07
N ILE A 8 3.00 5.65 4.57
CA ILE A 8 2.88 4.36 3.92
C ILE A 8 1.43 4.15 3.50
N PHE A 9 1.24 3.68 2.26
CA PHE A 9 -0.06 3.40 1.69
C PHE A 9 -0.18 1.93 1.29
N ASP A 10 -1.36 1.36 1.47
CA ASP A 10 -1.88 0.34 0.56
C ASP A 10 -2.34 0.99 -0.77
N PHE A 11 -2.66 0.19 -1.79
CA PHE A 11 -3.09 0.71 -3.08
C PHE A 11 -4.58 0.55 -3.35
N ASP A 12 -5.04 -0.69 -3.49
CA ASP A 12 -6.41 -1.02 -3.86
C ASP A 12 -7.39 -0.62 -2.76
N ASP A 13 -8.52 -0.02 -3.14
CA ASP A 13 -9.50 0.65 -2.27
C ASP A 13 -8.92 1.73 -1.33
N THR A 14 -7.65 2.14 -1.55
CA THR A 14 -6.94 3.12 -0.74
C THR A 14 -6.57 4.36 -1.54
N LEU A 15 -5.78 4.21 -2.61
CA LEU A 15 -5.38 5.29 -3.53
C LEU A 15 -6.14 5.24 -4.86
N ALA A 16 -6.72 4.09 -5.18
CA ALA A 16 -7.57 3.83 -6.34
C ALA A 16 -8.59 2.76 -5.97
N SER A 17 -9.66 2.63 -6.75
CA SER A 17 -10.51 1.43 -6.70
C SER A 17 -9.71 0.17 -7.08
N ASP A 18 -10.24 -1.02 -6.78
CA ASP A 18 -9.60 -2.31 -7.08
C ASP A 18 -9.05 -2.40 -8.53
N SER A 19 -7.73 -2.32 -8.64
CA SER A 19 -7.00 -2.28 -9.89
C SER A 19 -6.98 -3.61 -10.61
N THR A 20 -7.13 -4.73 -9.89
CA THR A 20 -7.16 -6.08 -10.47
C THR A 20 -8.52 -6.31 -11.12
N SER A 21 -9.60 -6.04 -10.40
CA SER A 21 -10.96 -6.10 -10.97
C SER A 21 -11.10 -5.16 -12.16
N GLY A 22 -10.62 -3.92 -12.04
CA GLY A 22 -10.66 -2.97 -13.16
C GLY A 22 -9.87 -3.44 -14.39
N PHE A 23 -8.70 -4.08 -14.19
CA PHE A 23 -7.95 -4.66 -15.30
C PHE A 23 -8.75 -5.76 -16.00
N LEU A 24 -9.29 -6.70 -15.24
CA LEU A 24 -10.07 -7.83 -15.74
C LEU A 24 -11.31 -7.35 -16.52
N GLU A 25 -12.04 -6.39 -15.98
CA GLU A 25 -13.17 -5.75 -16.66
C GLU A 25 -12.74 -5.09 -17.97
N SER A 26 -11.59 -4.38 -17.97
CA SER A 26 -11.06 -3.71 -19.17
C SER A 26 -10.71 -4.66 -20.32
N ILE A 27 -10.55 -5.96 -20.03
CA ILE A 27 -10.31 -7.02 -21.02
C ILE A 27 -11.55 -7.89 -21.26
N GLY A 28 -12.72 -7.45 -20.76
CA GLY A 28 -14.03 -8.07 -20.98
C GLY A 28 -14.34 -9.26 -20.08
N VAL A 29 -13.64 -9.42 -18.95
CA VAL A 29 -13.92 -10.49 -17.97
C VAL A 29 -15.08 -10.06 -17.08
N ASP A 30 -16.01 -10.99 -16.85
CA ASP A 30 -17.01 -10.85 -15.79
C ASP A 30 -16.30 -11.04 -14.43
N THR A 31 -16.03 -9.92 -13.76
CA THR A 31 -15.30 -9.90 -12.48
C THR A 31 -16.10 -10.55 -11.37
N ALA A 32 -17.43 -10.42 -11.36
CA ALA A 32 -18.29 -11.05 -10.36
C ALA A 32 -18.19 -12.57 -10.43
N SER A 33 -18.28 -13.14 -11.63
CA SER A 33 -18.09 -14.58 -11.85
C SER A 33 -16.63 -15.02 -11.60
N PHE A 34 -15.64 -14.21 -12.01
CA PHE A 34 -14.24 -14.51 -11.74
C PHE A 34 -13.97 -14.69 -10.23
N TRP A 35 -14.39 -13.72 -9.41
CA TRP A 35 -14.19 -13.80 -7.97
C TRP A 35 -15.02 -14.92 -7.33
N LYS A 36 -16.32 -14.96 -7.61
CA LYS A 36 -17.25 -15.89 -6.95
C LYS A 36 -17.07 -17.35 -7.37
N ASP A 37 -16.89 -17.60 -8.67
CA ASP A 37 -16.95 -18.95 -9.21
C ASP A 37 -15.55 -19.55 -9.43
N GLN A 38 -14.51 -18.71 -9.54
CA GLN A 38 -13.15 -19.18 -9.79
C GLN A 38 -12.23 -18.98 -8.59
N VAL A 39 -12.25 -17.82 -7.92
CA VAL A 39 -11.34 -17.55 -6.79
C VAL A 39 -11.90 -18.08 -5.47
N ASP A 40 -13.14 -17.77 -5.11
CA ASP A 40 -13.74 -18.13 -3.82
C ASP A 40 -13.71 -19.64 -3.50
N PRO A 41 -13.90 -20.57 -4.46
CA PRO A 41 -13.77 -22.00 -4.18
C PRO A 41 -12.35 -22.41 -3.77
N LEU A 42 -11.31 -21.73 -4.27
CA LEU A 42 -9.93 -21.99 -3.86
C LEU A 42 -9.73 -21.63 -2.38
N LEU A 43 -10.33 -20.51 -1.95
CA LEU A 43 -10.23 -20.03 -0.57
C LEU A 43 -11.05 -20.90 0.39
N SER A 44 -12.32 -21.15 0.05
CA SER A 44 -13.29 -21.76 0.97
C SER A 44 -13.24 -23.29 1.01
N GLN A 45 -12.69 -23.94 -0.01
CA GLN A 45 -12.72 -25.41 -0.13
C GLN A 45 -11.34 -26.04 -0.27
N GLN A 46 -10.32 -25.28 -0.69
CA GLN A 46 -9.00 -25.81 -1.01
C GLN A 46 -7.86 -25.21 -0.18
N ASP A 47 -8.16 -24.38 0.81
CA ASP A 47 -7.19 -23.80 1.76
C ASP A 47 -6.09 -22.95 1.08
N TRP A 48 -6.49 -22.14 0.07
CA TRP A 48 -5.59 -21.18 -0.55
C TRP A 48 -5.61 -19.83 0.16
N ASP A 49 -4.45 -19.20 0.26
CA ASP A 49 -4.37 -17.79 0.61
C ASP A 49 -4.96 -16.90 -0.51
N PRO A 50 -5.56 -15.74 -0.18
CA PRO A 50 -6.22 -14.86 -1.16
C PRO A 50 -5.32 -14.41 -2.31
N VAL A 51 -4.09 -14.00 -2.03
CA VAL A 51 -3.18 -13.44 -3.04
C VAL A 51 -2.70 -14.52 -4.03
N PRO A 52 -2.17 -15.68 -3.58
CA PRO A 52 -1.88 -16.79 -4.49
C PRO A 52 -3.09 -17.23 -5.33
N ALA A 53 -4.29 -17.28 -4.75
CA ALA A 53 -5.49 -17.76 -5.45
C ALA A 53 -5.85 -16.89 -6.65
N TYR A 54 -5.93 -15.55 -6.49
CA TYR A 54 -6.30 -14.69 -7.61
C TYR A 54 -5.18 -14.62 -8.66
N LEU A 55 -3.91 -14.59 -8.24
CA LEU A 55 -2.77 -14.60 -9.16
C LEU A 55 -2.76 -15.88 -10.00
N TYR A 56 -3.05 -17.02 -9.39
CA TYR A 56 -3.22 -18.30 -10.06
C TYR A 56 -4.36 -18.26 -11.08
N GLN A 57 -5.53 -17.74 -10.71
CA GLN A 57 -6.66 -17.67 -11.63
C GLN A 57 -6.44 -16.68 -12.77
N MET A 58 -5.69 -15.60 -12.56
CA MET A 58 -5.27 -14.73 -13.65
C MET A 58 -4.35 -15.46 -14.64
N ILE A 59 -3.44 -16.31 -14.15
CA ILE A 59 -2.58 -17.14 -15.02
C ILE A 59 -3.45 -18.12 -15.83
N GLN A 60 -4.38 -18.83 -15.20
CA GLN A 60 -5.30 -19.74 -15.89
C GLN A 60 -6.12 -19.00 -16.96
N LEU A 61 -6.62 -17.81 -16.62
CA LEU A 61 -7.36 -16.96 -17.54
C LEU A 61 -6.50 -16.54 -18.75
N SER A 62 -5.27 -16.11 -18.52
CA SER A 62 -4.32 -15.76 -19.59
C SER A 62 -4.05 -16.95 -20.51
N GLN A 63 -3.80 -18.13 -19.93
CA GLN A 63 -3.51 -19.38 -20.66
C GLN A 63 -4.71 -19.89 -21.46
N SER A 64 -5.93 -19.63 -21.00
CA SER A 64 -7.15 -20.02 -21.74
C SER A 64 -7.28 -19.33 -23.10
N GLY A 65 -6.60 -18.20 -23.31
CA GLY A 65 -6.68 -17.38 -24.52
C GLY A 65 -8.00 -16.66 -24.74
N LYS A 66 -9.03 -16.89 -23.89
CA LYS A 66 -10.39 -16.36 -24.07
C LYS A 66 -10.45 -14.82 -24.12
N HIS A 67 -9.59 -14.15 -23.35
CA HIS A 67 -9.50 -12.69 -23.25
C HIS A 67 -8.14 -12.14 -23.77
N GLY A 68 -7.45 -12.96 -24.57
CA GLY A 68 -6.07 -12.74 -24.98
C GLY A 68 -5.06 -12.88 -23.84
N LEU A 69 -3.78 -12.95 -24.19
CA LEU A 69 -2.69 -13.06 -23.22
C LEU A 69 -2.64 -11.83 -22.31
N ILE A 70 -2.50 -12.04 -21.00
CA ILE A 70 -2.22 -10.97 -20.05
C ILE A 70 -0.70 -10.77 -20.06
N THR A 71 -0.24 -9.76 -20.80
CA THR A 71 1.18 -9.46 -20.96
C THR A 71 1.62 -8.32 -20.05
N GLN A 72 2.93 -8.19 -19.86
CA GLN A 72 3.51 -7.08 -19.10
C GLN A 72 3.03 -5.72 -19.64
N GLN A 73 3.01 -5.58 -20.96
CA GLN A 73 2.62 -4.32 -21.58
C GLN A 73 1.16 -3.97 -21.30
N ARG A 74 0.23 -4.95 -21.37
CA ARG A 74 -1.19 -4.71 -21.05
C ARG A 74 -1.39 -4.26 -19.60
N LEU A 75 -0.65 -4.84 -18.66
CA LEU A 75 -0.70 -4.44 -17.24
C LEU A 75 -0.16 -3.01 -17.05
N LYS A 76 0.93 -2.65 -17.75
CA LYS A 76 1.48 -1.30 -17.72
C LYS A 76 0.54 -0.27 -18.34
N ASP A 77 -0.04 -0.58 -19.50
CA ASP A 77 -0.99 0.28 -20.21
C ASP A 77 -2.25 0.51 -19.35
N TRP A 78 -2.72 -0.51 -18.64
CA TRP A 78 -3.79 -0.38 -17.67
C TRP A 78 -3.39 0.54 -16.51
N GLY A 79 -2.23 0.32 -15.89
CA GLY A 79 -1.74 1.18 -14.80
C GLY A 79 -1.63 2.66 -15.19
N ALA A 80 -1.22 2.95 -16.43
CA ALA A 80 -1.08 4.31 -16.93
C ALA A 80 -2.41 5.08 -17.07
N ARG A 81 -3.52 4.37 -17.25
CA ARG A 81 -4.88 4.95 -17.41
C ARG A 81 -5.80 4.68 -16.21
N LEU A 82 -5.30 3.99 -15.18
CA LEU A 82 -6.06 3.68 -13.99
C LEU A 82 -6.48 4.97 -13.28
N GLU A 83 -7.78 5.11 -13.00
CA GLU A 83 -8.31 6.25 -12.27
C GLU A 83 -7.97 6.13 -10.78
N LEU A 84 -7.31 7.16 -10.25
CA LEU A 84 -7.01 7.30 -8.82
C LEU A 84 -8.19 7.98 -8.12
N HIS A 85 -8.29 7.81 -6.80
CA HIS A 85 -9.28 8.54 -6.01
C HIS A 85 -9.05 10.06 -6.05
N ASP A 86 -10.13 10.81 -5.85
CA ASP A 86 -10.11 12.27 -5.95
C ASP A 86 -9.05 12.88 -5.03
N GLY A 87 -8.22 13.78 -5.59
CA GLY A 87 -7.17 14.50 -4.88
C GLY A 87 -5.85 13.75 -4.67
N VAL A 88 -5.76 12.45 -5.02
CA VAL A 88 -4.50 11.68 -4.92
C VAL A 88 -3.36 12.28 -5.76
N PRO A 89 -3.55 12.72 -7.04
CA PRO A 89 -2.46 13.26 -7.85
C PRO A 89 -1.74 14.47 -7.23
N THR A 90 -2.41 15.26 -6.39
CA THR A 90 -1.85 16.46 -5.76
C THR A 90 -1.53 16.28 -4.28
N LEU A 91 -1.87 15.12 -3.70
CA LEU A 91 -1.70 14.81 -2.27
C LEU A 91 -0.23 14.94 -1.82
N PHE A 92 0.69 14.31 -2.55
CA PHE A 92 2.10 14.18 -2.18
C PHE A 92 2.80 15.54 -2.07
N GLN A 93 2.56 16.43 -3.03
CA GLN A 93 3.13 17.77 -3.02
C GLN A 93 2.59 18.60 -1.85
N ARG A 94 1.29 18.54 -1.58
CA ARG A 94 0.65 19.32 -0.51
C ARG A 94 1.13 18.89 0.87
N LEU A 95 1.19 17.59 1.15
CA LEU A 95 1.74 17.08 2.42
C LEU A 95 3.23 17.43 2.60
N ARG A 96 4.05 17.33 1.54
CA ARG A 96 5.45 17.79 1.62
C ARG A 96 5.56 19.29 1.90
N ALA A 97 4.68 20.10 1.32
CA ALA A 97 4.65 21.54 1.58
C ALA A 97 4.27 21.84 3.04
N ALA A 98 3.25 21.17 3.57
CA ALA A 98 2.83 21.32 4.97
C ALA A 98 3.95 20.94 5.95
N VAL A 99 4.61 19.79 5.75
CA VAL A 99 5.75 19.38 6.61
C VAL A 99 6.91 20.38 6.53
N ARG A 100 7.26 20.85 5.33
CA ARG A 100 8.36 21.82 5.16
C ARG A 100 8.05 23.18 5.78
N ALA A 101 6.78 23.60 5.76
CA ALA A 101 6.36 24.84 6.40
C ALA A 101 6.48 24.75 7.92
N GLU A 102 6.15 23.59 8.50
CA GLU A 102 6.23 23.35 9.94
C GLU A 102 7.69 23.13 10.42
N GLN A 103 8.45 22.25 9.76
CA GLN A 103 9.85 21.96 10.08
C GLN A 103 10.68 21.71 8.80
N PRO A 104 11.42 22.71 8.30
CA PRO A 104 12.16 22.61 7.03
C PRO A 104 13.20 21.48 6.95
N GLN A 105 13.73 21.05 8.10
CA GLN A 105 14.71 19.97 8.20
C GLN A 105 14.08 18.56 8.18
N VAL A 106 12.77 18.44 8.40
CA VAL A 106 12.09 17.13 8.44
C VAL A 106 11.72 16.72 7.01
N GLN A 107 12.04 15.47 6.66
CA GLN A 107 11.74 14.88 5.36
C GLN A 107 10.49 14.02 5.44
N LEU A 108 9.62 14.14 4.44
CA LEU A 108 8.45 13.26 4.27
C LEU A 108 8.71 12.33 3.10
N GLU A 109 8.77 11.04 3.39
CA GLU A 109 8.94 9.96 2.41
C GLU A 109 7.64 9.18 2.26
N PHE A 110 7.33 8.80 1.01
CA PHE A 110 6.16 8.01 0.70
C PHE A 110 6.55 6.59 0.31
N TYR A 111 5.75 5.62 0.75
CA TYR A 111 5.95 4.20 0.47
C TYR A 111 4.65 3.53 0.05
N LEU A 112 4.74 2.57 -0.87
CA LEU A 112 3.59 1.77 -1.29
C LEU A 112 3.85 0.30 -0.97
N ILE A 113 2.92 -0.32 -0.26
CA ILE A 113 2.94 -1.76 0.04
C ILE A 113 1.59 -2.34 -0.38
N SER A 114 1.54 -2.92 -1.57
CA SER A 114 0.31 -3.43 -2.19
C SER A 114 0.35 -4.95 -2.34
N SER A 115 -0.80 -5.59 -2.13
CA SER A 115 -0.98 -7.01 -2.49
C SER A 115 -1.25 -7.21 -4.00
N GLY A 116 -1.56 -6.11 -4.70
CA GLY A 116 -1.85 -6.06 -6.13
C GLY A 116 -0.63 -6.22 -7.03
N ILE A 117 -0.82 -5.93 -8.31
CA ILE A 117 0.14 -6.27 -9.38
C ILE A 117 1.17 -5.14 -9.58
N GLY A 118 2.45 -5.47 -9.43
CA GLY A 118 3.57 -4.54 -9.52
C GLY A 118 3.66 -3.77 -10.83
N ASP A 119 3.46 -4.45 -11.97
CA ASP A 119 3.49 -3.80 -13.29
C ASP A 119 2.36 -2.76 -13.46
N VAL A 120 1.22 -2.93 -12.78
CA VAL A 120 0.12 -1.96 -12.76
C VAL A 120 0.51 -0.76 -11.90
N VAL A 121 0.80 -0.99 -10.61
CA VAL A 121 1.01 0.12 -9.65
C VAL A 121 2.23 0.97 -9.99
N ARG A 122 3.29 0.38 -10.55
CA ARG A 122 4.50 1.12 -11.00
C ARG A 122 4.30 1.93 -12.27
N SER A 123 3.21 1.69 -13.00
CA SER A 123 2.87 2.42 -14.22
C SER A 123 1.84 3.52 -14.00
N THR A 124 1.39 3.69 -12.75
CA THR A 124 0.47 4.77 -12.39
C THR A 124 1.14 6.14 -12.46
N PRO A 125 0.38 7.24 -12.69
CA PRO A 125 0.93 8.59 -12.73
C PRO A 125 1.65 9.02 -11.46
N ILE A 126 1.33 8.41 -10.32
CA ILE A 126 1.91 8.71 -8.99
C ILE A 126 3.07 7.79 -8.61
N ALA A 127 3.44 6.81 -9.43
CA ALA A 127 4.48 5.85 -9.08
C ALA A 127 5.83 6.50 -8.73
N HIS A 128 6.12 7.65 -9.36
CA HIS A 128 7.34 8.43 -9.12
C HIS A 128 7.37 9.15 -7.77
N GLU A 129 6.24 9.24 -7.07
CA GLU A 129 6.15 9.88 -5.75
C GLU A 129 6.66 8.98 -4.62
N PHE A 130 6.73 7.67 -4.87
CA PHE A 130 7.11 6.68 -3.88
C PHE A 130 8.62 6.45 -3.86
N THR A 131 9.17 6.48 -2.64
CA THR A 131 10.57 6.12 -2.36
C THR A 131 10.84 4.65 -2.69
N GLU A 132 9.89 3.78 -2.36
CA GLU A 132 9.90 2.38 -2.79
C GLU A 132 8.47 1.85 -2.88
N ILE A 133 8.28 0.90 -3.80
CA ILE A 133 7.02 0.19 -4.02
C ILE A 133 7.28 -1.31 -3.87
N TRP A 134 6.53 -1.96 -3.00
CA TRP A 134 6.46 -3.42 -2.88
C TRP A 134 5.09 -3.90 -3.33
N ALA A 135 5.09 -4.85 -4.25
CA ALA A 135 3.88 -5.42 -4.86
C ALA A 135 4.11 -6.88 -5.25
N SER A 136 3.02 -7.60 -5.55
CA SER A 136 3.08 -8.94 -6.14
C SER A 136 3.55 -8.85 -7.60
N GLU A 137 4.35 -9.80 -8.05
CA GLU A 137 5.03 -9.72 -9.34
C GLU A 137 4.97 -11.06 -10.06
N PHE A 138 4.73 -11.03 -11.38
CA PHE A 138 4.79 -12.21 -12.24
C PHE A 138 6.16 -12.36 -12.93
N ILE A 139 6.48 -13.59 -13.33
CA ILE A 139 7.33 -13.84 -14.51
C ILE A 139 6.44 -14.02 -15.74
N TYR A 140 7.04 -13.81 -16.91
CA TYR A 140 6.38 -13.91 -18.19
C TYR A 140 6.94 -15.10 -18.98
N GLY A 141 6.07 -15.83 -19.67
CA GLY A 141 6.43 -16.94 -20.55
C GLY A 141 7.01 -16.48 -21.88
N GLU A 142 7.39 -17.44 -22.73
CA GLU A 142 7.94 -17.17 -24.07
C GLU A 142 6.94 -16.46 -24.99
N ASP A 143 5.63 -16.69 -24.78
CA ASP A 143 4.53 -16.01 -25.47
C ASP A 143 4.26 -14.59 -24.94
N GLY A 144 4.98 -14.17 -23.89
CA GLY A 144 4.84 -12.88 -23.22
C GLY A 144 3.67 -12.80 -22.22
N GLY A 145 2.92 -13.88 -22.02
CA GLY A 145 1.85 -13.96 -21.02
C GLY A 145 2.38 -14.16 -19.59
N ILE A 146 1.62 -13.76 -18.58
CA ILE A 146 1.94 -14.10 -17.18
C ILE A 146 2.00 -15.63 -17.00
N ALA A 147 3.06 -16.11 -16.35
CA ALA A 147 3.33 -17.54 -16.23
C ALA A 147 3.38 -18.04 -14.77
N PHE A 148 3.96 -17.26 -13.86
CA PHE A 148 4.07 -17.65 -12.44
C PHE A 148 4.33 -16.43 -11.54
N PRO A 149 3.87 -16.39 -10.28
CA PRO A 149 4.23 -15.33 -9.35
C PRO A 149 5.68 -15.48 -8.85
N ARG A 150 6.57 -14.52 -9.17
CA ARG A 150 7.94 -14.48 -8.60
C ARG A 150 8.00 -13.84 -7.21
N ARG A 151 7.00 -13.04 -6.88
CA ARG A 151 6.87 -12.38 -5.57
C ARG A 151 5.40 -12.27 -5.24
N ILE A 152 5.08 -12.58 -4.00
CA ILE A 152 3.75 -12.43 -3.43
C ILE A 152 3.89 -11.47 -2.27
N VAL A 153 3.03 -10.46 -2.23
CA VAL A 153 2.88 -9.58 -1.08
C VAL A 153 1.55 -9.93 -0.44
N SER A 154 1.60 -10.75 0.61
CA SER A 154 0.44 -11.08 1.42
C SER A 154 0.16 -9.99 2.46
N PHE A 155 -0.99 -10.09 3.13
CA PHE A 155 -1.34 -9.23 4.27
C PHE A 155 -0.29 -9.31 5.40
N THR A 156 0.37 -10.45 5.59
CA THR A 156 1.46 -10.58 6.58
C THR A 156 2.77 -10.00 6.07
N ASP A 157 3.10 -10.16 4.78
CA ASP A 157 4.29 -9.55 4.16
C ASP A 157 4.29 -8.03 4.27
N LYS A 158 3.12 -7.38 4.33
CA LYS A 158 3.07 -5.93 4.49
C LYS A 158 3.82 -5.49 5.75
N THR A 159 3.69 -6.23 6.86
CA THR A 159 4.42 -5.95 8.10
C THR A 159 5.93 -6.09 7.94
N ARG A 160 6.40 -7.07 7.15
CA ARG A 160 7.83 -7.23 6.83
C ARG A 160 8.38 -5.96 6.18
N TYR A 161 7.64 -5.36 5.25
CA TYR A 161 8.09 -4.13 4.59
C TYR A 161 8.06 -2.90 5.52
N LEU A 162 7.20 -2.85 6.53
CA LEU A 162 7.30 -1.84 7.59
C LEU A 162 8.64 -1.94 8.34
N PHE A 163 9.12 -3.14 8.64
CA PHE A 163 10.45 -3.33 9.22
C PHE A 163 11.60 -2.97 8.25
N HIS A 164 11.41 -3.17 6.93
CA HIS A 164 12.38 -2.69 5.94
C HIS A 164 12.51 -1.16 5.96
N ILE A 165 11.37 -0.45 5.96
CA ILE A 165 11.33 1.01 6.08
C ILE A 165 12.00 1.44 7.39
N GLN A 166 11.63 0.81 8.50
CA GLN A 166 12.14 1.14 9.83
C GLN A 166 13.67 1.11 9.89
N LYS A 167 14.26 0.08 9.28
CA LYS A 167 15.70 -0.17 9.27
C LYS A 167 16.45 0.53 8.13
N GLY A 168 15.73 1.17 7.20
CA GLY A 168 16.31 1.78 6.00
C GLY A 168 16.86 0.77 4.99
N ILE A 169 16.32 -0.45 4.99
CA ILE A 169 16.71 -1.56 4.10
C ILE A 169 15.83 -1.48 2.85
N ILE A 170 16.01 -0.40 2.08
CA ILE A 170 15.16 -0.01 0.96
C ILE A 170 15.99 0.29 -0.29
N GLY A 171 15.39 0.21 -1.47
CA GLY A 171 16.05 0.49 -2.73
C GLY A 171 16.77 -0.71 -3.34
N ARG A 172 17.42 -0.47 -4.49
CA ARG A 172 17.91 -1.51 -5.41
C ARG A 172 18.81 -2.55 -4.74
N ASP A 173 19.68 -2.13 -3.83
CA ASP A 173 20.67 -2.98 -3.17
C ASP A 173 20.07 -4.04 -2.22
N PHE A 174 18.79 -3.88 -1.86
CA PHE A 174 18.08 -4.74 -0.93
C PHE A 174 16.91 -5.52 -1.56
N ARG A 175 16.53 -5.23 -2.81
CA ARG A 175 15.36 -5.84 -3.47
C ARG A 175 15.41 -7.36 -3.57
N ASN A 176 16.61 -7.94 -3.64
CA ASN A 176 16.84 -9.38 -3.73
C ASN A 176 17.35 -9.98 -2.42
N LYS A 177 17.20 -9.27 -1.30
CA LYS A 177 17.72 -9.69 0.00
C LYS A 177 16.61 -9.68 1.08
N PRO A 178 15.61 -10.57 0.98
CA PRO A 178 14.45 -10.54 1.86
C PRO A 178 14.78 -10.77 3.34
N PHE A 179 15.88 -11.47 3.65
CA PHE A 179 16.30 -11.77 5.02
C PHE A 179 17.09 -10.65 5.70
N GLU A 180 17.46 -9.58 4.96
CA GLU A 180 18.18 -8.43 5.51
C GLU A 180 17.39 -7.74 6.63
N VAL A 181 16.05 -7.79 6.54
CA VAL A 181 15.15 -7.30 7.57
C VAL A 181 15.38 -7.97 8.93
N ASN A 182 15.99 -9.15 9.00
CA ASN A 182 16.29 -9.83 10.27
C ASN A 182 17.51 -9.24 11.00
N ARG A 183 18.28 -8.36 10.35
CA ARG A 183 19.41 -7.69 11.01
C ARG A 183 18.92 -6.88 12.20
N LYS A 184 19.63 -7.00 13.32
CA LYS A 184 19.40 -6.20 14.52
C LYS A 184 19.96 -4.80 14.26
N VAL A 185 19.09 -3.79 14.33
CA VAL A 185 19.46 -2.37 14.22
C VAL A 185 19.13 -1.70 15.55
N PRO A 186 20.11 -1.11 16.25
CA PRO A 186 19.87 -0.31 17.45
C PRO A 186 18.88 0.83 17.21
N GLU A 187 18.10 1.19 18.23
CA GLU A 187 17.02 2.19 18.13
C GLU A 187 17.53 3.56 17.68
N ASP A 188 18.69 3.98 18.16
CA ASP A 188 19.38 5.24 17.80
C ASP A 188 19.87 5.28 16.33
N ARG A 189 19.91 4.11 15.67
CA ARG A 189 20.34 3.94 14.27
C ARG A 189 19.19 3.59 13.32
N LEU A 190 17.94 3.52 13.79
CA LEU A 190 16.80 3.28 12.91
C LEU A 190 16.63 4.44 11.93
N ARG A 191 16.31 4.12 10.67
CA ARG A 191 16.03 5.13 9.64
C ARG A 191 14.68 5.77 9.87
N VAL A 192 13.64 5.01 10.20
CA VAL A 192 12.32 5.57 10.50
C VAL A 192 11.69 4.76 11.64
N PRO A 193 11.84 5.17 12.90
CA PRO A 193 11.13 4.52 14.01
C PRO A 193 9.62 4.41 13.74
N PHE A 194 8.96 3.37 14.27
CA PHE A 194 7.52 3.17 14.01
C PHE A 194 6.64 4.30 14.55
N ASP A 195 7.09 5.01 15.59
CA ASP A 195 6.42 6.19 16.12
C ASP A 195 6.52 7.42 15.19
N GLN A 196 7.31 7.31 14.12
CA GLN A 196 7.45 8.28 13.02
C GLN A 196 6.76 7.84 11.73
N MET A 197 5.90 6.82 11.80
CA MET A 197 5.17 6.30 10.65
C MET A 197 3.69 6.67 10.70
N VAL A 198 3.14 6.92 9.51
CA VAL A 198 1.71 7.02 9.25
C VAL A 198 1.36 5.95 8.22
N PHE A 199 0.39 5.08 8.50
CA PHE A 199 -0.07 4.05 7.58
C PHE A 199 -1.52 4.31 7.16
N VAL A 200 -1.83 4.18 5.88
CA VAL A 200 -3.18 4.34 5.32
C VAL A 200 -3.54 3.09 4.52
N GLY A 201 -4.71 2.50 4.79
CA GLY A 201 -5.15 1.28 4.10
C GLY A 201 -6.66 1.01 4.22
N ASP A 202 -7.17 0.05 3.44
CA ASP A 202 -8.60 -0.30 3.39
C ASP A 202 -9.09 -1.03 4.66
N GLY A 203 -8.13 -1.56 5.41
CA GLY A 203 -8.28 -2.03 6.76
C GLY A 203 -8.72 -3.46 6.95
N TYR A 204 -9.08 -4.20 5.91
CA TYR A 204 -9.27 -5.66 6.05
C TYR A 204 -7.92 -6.38 6.03
N THR A 205 -7.07 -6.07 5.04
CA THR A 205 -5.76 -6.73 4.90
C THR A 205 -4.65 -6.03 5.69
N ASP A 206 -4.90 -4.81 6.14
CA ASP A 206 -3.89 -3.96 6.81
C ASP A 206 -3.95 -4.00 8.34
N ILE A 207 -4.85 -4.79 8.93
CA ILE A 207 -5.01 -4.91 10.40
C ILE A 207 -3.67 -5.14 11.12
N PRO A 208 -2.79 -6.06 10.67
CA PRO A 208 -1.52 -6.29 11.35
C PRO A 208 -0.60 -5.05 11.28
N CYS A 209 -0.60 -4.34 10.15
CA CYS A 209 0.15 -3.10 9.96
C CYS A 209 -0.38 -2.01 10.89
N PHE A 210 -1.69 -1.81 10.94
CA PHE A 210 -2.30 -0.83 11.83
C PHE A 210 -1.96 -1.10 13.29
N SER A 211 -2.12 -2.35 13.73
CA SER A 211 -1.83 -2.77 15.10
C SER A 211 -0.37 -2.53 15.49
N LEU A 212 0.56 -2.84 14.57
CA LEU A 212 1.99 -2.62 14.78
C LEU A 212 2.32 -1.13 14.93
N ILE A 213 1.85 -0.30 13.99
CA ILE A 213 2.11 1.15 13.98
C ILE A 213 1.49 1.83 15.21
N ARG A 214 0.22 1.52 15.52
CA ARG A 214 -0.49 2.09 16.66
C ARG A 214 0.17 1.75 17.99
N ARG A 215 0.53 0.48 18.20
CA ARG A 215 1.20 0.03 19.42
C ARG A 215 2.53 0.74 19.65
N ALA A 216 3.21 1.13 18.56
CA ALA A 216 4.47 1.85 18.63
C ALA A 216 4.32 3.38 18.73
N GLY A 217 3.10 3.94 18.69
CA GLY A 217 2.87 5.40 18.81
C GLY A 217 2.87 6.16 17.48
N GLY A 218 2.83 5.45 16.35
CA GLY A 218 2.55 6.02 15.03
C GLY A 218 1.05 6.13 14.76
N PHE A 219 0.70 6.64 13.58
CA PHE A 219 -0.70 6.81 13.17
C PHE A 219 -1.12 5.77 12.13
N ALA A 220 -2.33 5.25 12.27
CA ALA A 220 -2.92 4.33 11.29
C ALA A 220 -4.33 4.80 10.92
N PHE A 221 -4.59 5.01 9.63
CA PHE A 221 -5.87 5.47 9.11
C PHE A 221 -6.50 4.37 8.25
N GLY A 222 -7.71 3.95 8.64
CA GLY A 222 -8.53 3.12 7.79
C GLY A 222 -9.27 3.98 6.78
N VAL A 223 -9.39 3.52 5.55
CA VAL A 223 -10.19 4.18 4.52
C VAL A 223 -11.19 3.22 3.88
N TRP A 224 -12.20 3.76 3.23
CA TRP A 224 -13.15 2.97 2.45
C TRP A 224 -13.51 3.68 1.15
N ASP A 225 -13.61 2.90 0.08
CA ASP A 225 -14.08 3.39 -1.22
C ASP A 225 -15.60 3.64 -1.16
N PRO A 226 -16.08 4.88 -1.44
CA PRO A 226 -17.51 5.19 -1.48
C PRO A 226 -18.31 4.36 -2.50
N LYS A 227 -17.66 3.82 -3.53
CA LYS A 227 -18.27 2.91 -4.50
C LYS A 227 -18.56 1.52 -3.89
N HIS A 228 -17.86 1.15 -2.82
CA HIS A 228 -17.97 -0.15 -2.14
C HIS A 228 -18.46 0.01 -0.69
N ARG A 229 -19.67 0.59 -0.51
CA ARG A 229 -20.24 0.92 0.81
C ARG A 229 -20.29 -0.26 1.80
N ASP A 230 -20.41 -1.48 1.30
CA ASP A 230 -20.52 -2.69 2.12
C ASP A 230 -19.23 -2.97 2.92
N LYS A 231 -18.07 -2.53 2.38
CA LYS A 231 -16.77 -2.65 3.06
C LYS A 231 -16.69 -1.76 4.31
N ARG A 232 -17.47 -0.67 4.38
CA ARG A 232 -17.53 0.24 5.54
C ARG A 232 -17.98 -0.47 6.82
N SER A 233 -18.97 -1.37 6.73
CA SER A 233 -19.51 -2.09 7.89
C SER A 233 -18.46 -3.03 8.52
N ARG A 234 -17.66 -3.71 7.69
CA ARG A 234 -16.55 -4.54 8.16
C ARG A 234 -15.43 -3.69 8.77
N ALA A 235 -15.14 -2.53 8.17
CA ALA A 235 -14.12 -1.63 8.65
C ALA A 235 -14.47 -0.95 9.99
N TRP A 236 -15.77 -0.79 10.30
CA TRP A 236 -16.23 -0.19 11.55
C TRP A 236 -15.83 -1.02 12.79
N GLY A 237 -15.87 -2.34 12.69
CA GLY A 237 -15.45 -3.23 13.79
C GLY A 237 -13.99 -3.00 14.21
N PHE A 238 -13.12 -2.55 13.29
CA PHE A 238 -11.72 -2.27 13.60
C PHE A 238 -11.51 -0.98 14.39
N ILE A 239 -12.43 -0.02 14.31
CA ILE A 239 -12.41 1.18 15.14
C ILE A 239 -12.71 0.80 16.59
N GLU A 240 -13.73 -0.03 16.81
CA GLU A 240 -14.14 -0.47 18.16
C GLU A 240 -13.04 -1.27 18.86
N GLU A 241 -12.27 -2.05 18.09
CA GLU A 241 -11.11 -2.79 18.59
C GLU A 241 -9.85 -1.91 18.77
N GLY A 242 -9.93 -0.61 18.51
CA GLY A 242 -8.83 0.35 18.68
C GLY A 242 -7.68 0.17 17.68
N ARG A 243 -7.91 -0.56 16.58
CA ARG A 243 -6.87 -0.94 15.61
C ARG A 243 -6.57 0.18 14.62
N VAL A 244 -7.56 0.99 14.25
CA VAL A 244 -7.40 2.20 13.43
C VAL A 244 -7.59 3.48 14.25
N SER A 245 -7.06 4.61 13.77
CA SER A 245 -7.24 5.94 14.40
C SER A 245 -8.55 6.59 13.98
N ASN A 246 -8.96 6.36 12.74
CA ASN A 246 -10.24 6.79 12.19
C ASN A 246 -10.57 5.92 10.95
N LEU A 247 -11.82 5.99 10.50
CA LEU A 247 -12.27 5.43 9.22
C LEU A 247 -12.84 6.54 8.35
N ASN A 248 -12.10 6.94 7.32
CA ASN A 248 -12.49 8.04 6.44
C ASN A 248 -12.82 7.56 5.03
N GLN A 249 -13.61 8.35 4.29
CA GLN A 249 -13.80 8.11 2.87
C GLN A 249 -12.43 8.24 2.16
N ALA A 250 -12.14 7.35 1.19
CA ALA A 250 -10.95 7.42 0.35
C ALA A 250 -11.04 8.61 -0.63
N ARG A 251 -10.92 9.82 -0.09
CA ARG A 251 -10.95 11.10 -0.78
C ARG A 251 -9.85 11.97 -0.20
N TYR A 252 -9.02 12.56 -1.05
CA TYR A 252 -7.76 13.18 -0.68
C TYR A 252 -7.66 14.65 -1.08
N ASP A 253 -8.73 15.27 -1.61
CA ASP A 253 -8.76 16.71 -1.85
C ASP A 253 -8.65 17.52 -0.55
N GLU A 254 -8.37 18.81 -0.66
CA GLU A 254 -8.15 19.73 0.48
C GLU A 254 -9.36 19.83 1.42
N GLN A 255 -10.56 19.57 0.89
CA GLN A 255 -11.81 19.65 1.62
C GLN A 255 -12.18 18.30 2.25
N ALA A 256 -11.40 17.25 2.01
CA ALA A 256 -11.62 15.93 2.56
C ALA A 256 -11.12 15.83 4.01
N GLU A 257 -11.93 15.19 4.85
CA GLU A 257 -11.58 14.93 6.25
C GLU A 257 -10.29 14.11 6.36
N LEU A 258 -10.11 13.11 5.48
CA LEU A 258 -8.90 12.29 5.45
C LEU A 258 -7.64 13.14 5.18
N TYR A 259 -7.71 14.09 4.24
CA TYR A 259 -6.57 14.98 3.96
C TYR A 259 -6.20 15.79 5.20
N GLN A 260 -7.19 16.38 5.88
CA GLN A 260 -6.97 17.15 7.11
C GLN A 260 -6.32 16.32 8.22
N TRP A 261 -6.77 15.07 8.39
CA TRP A 261 -6.16 14.14 9.35
C TRP A 261 -4.72 13.75 8.98
N LEU A 262 -4.45 13.53 7.69
CA LEU A 262 -3.11 13.22 7.21
C LEU A 262 -2.16 14.40 7.41
N GLU A 263 -2.61 15.62 7.08
CA GLU A 263 -1.86 16.85 7.28
C GLU A 263 -1.51 17.04 8.76
N GLU A 264 -2.49 16.96 9.66
CA GLU A 264 -2.29 17.07 11.11
C GLU A 264 -1.33 15.99 11.64
N ALA A 265 -1.47 14.75 11.16
CA ALA A 265 -0.59 13.66 11.58
C ALA A 265 0.87 13.92 11.21
N VAL A 266 1.15 14.35 9.98
CA VAL A 266 2.52 14.58 9.51
C VAL A 266 3.13 15.86 10.10
N THR A 267 2.36 16.93 10.31
CA THR A 267 2.85 18.16 10.95
C THR A 267 3.13 17.93 12.44
N SER A 268 2.25 17.22 13.14
CA SER A 268 2.44 16.81 14.54
C SER A 268 3.71 15.95 14.70
N LEU A 269 3.94 15.00 13.79
CA LEU A 269 5.16 14.20 13.77
C LEU A 269 6.41 15.05 13.52
N ALA A 270 6.34 16.00 12.61
CA ALA A 270 7.45 16.90 12.33
C ALA A 270 7.85 17.70 13.59
N GLY A 271 6.87 18.25 14.31
CA GLY A 271 7.09 18.92 15.59
C GLY A 271 7.70 18.00 16.65
N ARG A 272 7.21 16.76 16.78
CA ARG A 272 7.78 15.76 17.72
C ARG A 272 9.24 15.44 17.41
N ILE A 273 9.58 15.24 16.13
CA ILE A 273 10.96 14.97 15.69
C ILE A 273 11.87 16.16 16.01
N ALA A 274 11.42 17.39 15.70
CA ALA A 274 12.18 18.60 15.99
C ALA A 274 12.45 18.77 17.49
N LEU A 275 11.46 18.52 18.36
CA LEU A 275 11.64 18.57 19.81
C LEU A 275 12.65 17.52 20.31
N LYS A 276 12.52 16.25 19.89
CA LYS A 276 13.48 15.18 20.24
C LYS A 276 14.92 15.56 19.87
N SER A 277 15.12 16.16 18.68
CA SER A 277 16.43 16.59 18.21
C SER A 277 17.08 17.69 19.06
N ARG A 278 16.27 18.53 19.73
CA ARG A 278 16.73 19.64 20.58
C ARG A 278 17.01 19.20 22.02
N VAL A 279 16.16 18.34 22.58
CA VAL A 279 16.29 17.85 23.97
C VAL A 279 17.51 16.96 24.16
N TYR A 280 17.89 16.17 23.15
CA TYR A 280 19.02 15.24 23.25
C TYR A 280 20.40 15.90 23.04
N ARG A 281 20.46 17.21 22.80
CA ARG A 281 21.75 17.95 22.73
C ARG A 281 22.29 18.33 24.12
N GLY A 282 21.78 17.71 25.19
CA GLY A 282 22.24 17.84 26.58
C GLY A 282 23.05 16.64 27.04
#